data_AF-A0A2V2N258-F1
#
_entry.id   AF-A0A2V2N258-F1
#
_cell.length_a   1.000
_cell.length_b   1.000
_cell.length_c   1.000
_cell.angle_alpha   90.00
_cell.angle_beta   90.00
_cell.angle_gamma   90.00
#
_symmetry.space_group_name_H-M   'P 1'
#
loop_
_entity.id
_entity.type
_entity.pdbx_description
1 polymer ?
#
loop_
_entity_poly.entity_id
_entity_poly.type
_entity_poly.pdbx_seq_one_letter_code
_entity_poly.pdbx_strand_id
1 'polypeptide(L)'
;MPPVLHPVISGSSGSFSIIVSPSGILLEALSAVLSSYLTRSLYICGNYPVYLTKNIVDHNKIRVRRALTAYQIITILEEANESLILFEHDRTWYQDAPELIPIIGEVCKRKANEPQLIILFSDRLDQWLSQIDPYSSRVVYYLDTLAKPKKKQSQGVAHQNTLEGLW
;
A
#
# COMPACT_ATOMS: atom_id res chain seq x y z
N MET A 1 -21.50 3.64 24.56
CA MET A 1 -20.76 3.47 23.29
C MET A 1 -19.87 2.25 23.44
N PRO A 2 -19.82 1.33 22.46
CA PRO A 2 -18.82 0.27 22.48
C PRO A 2 -17.41 0.88 22.38
N PRO A 3 -16.39 0.28 23.01
CA PRO A 3 -15.01 0.73 22.85
C PRO A 3 -14.58 0.59 21.39
N VAL A 4 -14.14 1.70 20.79
CA VAL A 4 -13.52 1.69 19.47
C VAL A 4 -12.07 1.26 19.68
N LEU A 5 -11.75 0.02 19.27
CA LEU A 5 -10.36 -0.43 19.23
C LEU A 5 -9.68 0.27 18.06
N HIS A 6 -8.77 1.20 18.36
CA HIS A 6 -7.92 1.80 17.34
C HIS A 6 -6.86 0.78 16.91
N PRO A 7 -6.77 0.45 15.62
CA PRO A 7 -5.74 -0.45 15.13
C PRO A 7 -4.39 0.26 15.18
N VAL A 8 -3.54 -0.15 16.11
CA VAL A 8 -2.13 0.23 16.12
C VAL A 8 -1.38 -0.79 15.28
N ILE A 9 -0.70 -0.33 14.24
CA ILE A 9 0.31 -1.15 13.56
C ILE A 9 1.54 -1.14 14.44
N SER A 10 1.82 -2.26 15.09
CA SER A 10 3.10 -2.53 15.73
C SER A 10 3.79 -3.67 15.00
N GLY A 11 5.06 -3.47 14.68
CA GLY A 11 5.93 -4.49 14.10
C GLY A 11 7.19 -4.60 14.94
N SER A 12 7.68 -5.82 15.16
CA SER A 12 9.03 -6.00 15.66
C SER A 12 10.01 -5.63 14.54
N SER A 13 11.14 -5.01 14.91
CA SER A 13 12.30 -4.97 14.02
C SER A 13 12.57 -6.37 13.48
N GLY A 14 12.89 -6.43 12.20
CA GLY A 14 13.11 -7.67 11.50
C GLY A 14 11.84 -8.43 11.12
N SER A 15 10.85 -7.74 10.58
CA SER A 15 9.62 -8.37 10.08
C SER A 15 9.17 -7.75 8.77
N PHE A 16 8.57 -8.59 7.92
CA PHE A 16 7.87 -8.16 6.71
C PHE A 16 6.37 -8.38 6.90
N SER A 17 5.60 -7.30 6.99
CA SER A 17 4.15 -7.35 7.20
C SER A 17 3.38 -6.86 5.98
N ILE A 18 2.27 -7.51 5.68
CA ILE A 18 1.28 -7.05 4.69
C ILE A 18 0.02 -6.59 5.41
N ILE A 19 -0.47 -5.40 5.06
CA ILE A 19 -1.64 -4.80 5.69
C ILE A 19 -2.62 -4.34 4.63
N VAL A 20 -3.80 -4.93 4.63
CA VAL A 20 -4.90 -4.51 3.76
C VAL A 20 -6.02 -3.95 4.61
N SER A 21 -6.35 -2.68 4.44
CA SER A 21 -7.31 -2.01 5.32
C SER A 21 -7.96 -0.78 4.68
N PRO A 22 -9.22 -0.42 5.01
CA PRO A 22 -9.84 0.81 4.54
C PRO A 22 -8.94 2.03 4.73
N SER A 23 -9.01 2.96 3.78
CA SER A 23 -8.12 4.14 3.73
C SER A 23 -8.11 4.95 5.03
N GLY A 24 -9.25 5.11 5.71
CA GLY A 24 -9.30 5.83 6.99
C GLY A 24 -8.46 5.17 8.08
N ILE A 25 -8.51 3.85 8.18
CA ILE A 25 -7.72 3.07 9.13
C ILE A 25 -6.22 3.11 8.77
N LEU A 26 -5.89 2.99 7.48
CA LEU A 26 -4.50 3.07 7.03
C LEU A 26 -3.85 4.41 7.38
N LEU A 27 -4.56 5.53 7.17
CA LEU A 27 -4.02 6.86 7.46
C LEU A 27 -3.67 7.03 8.95
N GLU A 28 -4.57 6.62 9.84
CA GLU A 28 -4.33 6.67 11.28
C GLU A 28 -3.13 5.81 11.67
N ALA A 29 -3.08 4.59 11.16
CA ALA A 29 -2.04 3.64 11.53
C ALA A 29 -0.66 4.01 10.96
N LEU A 30 -0.59 4.52 9.73
CA LEU A 30 0.63 5.07 9.14
C LEU A 30 1.15 6.27 9.92
N SER A 31 0.26 7.17 10.33
CA SER A 31 0.62 8.32 11.15
C SER A 31 1.23 7.91 12.49
N ALA A 32 0.63 6.92 13.17
CA ALA A 32 1.14 6.38 14.42
C ALA A 32 2.53 5.75 14.25
N VAL A 33 2.72 4.91 13.23
CA VAL A 33 4.01 4.24 12.95
C VAL A 33 5.09 5.27 12.64
N LEU A 34 4.82 6.21 11.73
CA LEU A 34 5.78 7.25 11.34
C LEU A 34 6.15 8.16 12.50
N SER A 35 5.18 8.52 13.36
CA SER A 35 5.44 9.36 14.54
C SER A 35 6.27 8.65 15.60
N SER A 36 6.17 7.32 15.68
CA SER A 36 6.92 6.50 16.64
C SER A 36 8.37 6.23 16.22
N TYR A 37 8.68 6.33 14.92
CA TYR A 37 10.01 6.08 14.40
C TYR A 37 10.89 7.32 14.48
N LEU A 38 12.00 7.21 15.24
CA LEU A 38 12.93 8.31 15.46
C LEU A 38 13.94 8.50 14.31
N THR A 39 14.13 7.48 13.48
CA THR A 39 15.11 7.45 12.39
C THR A 39 14.48 7.69 11.03
N ARG A 40 15.32 7.98 10.04
CA ARG A 40 14.84 8.21 8.66
C ARG A 40 14.20 6.94 8.12
N SER A 41 12.97 7.08 7.61
CA SER A 41 12.17 6.02 7.02
C SER A 41 12.15 6.15 5.50
N LEU A 42 12.03 5.01 4.81
CA LEU A 42 11.81 4.95 3.36
C LEU A 42 10.32 4.73 3.08
N TYR A 43 9.78 5.54 2.17
CA TYR A 43 8.42 5.40 1.67
C TYR A 43 8.47 5.14 0.16
N ILE A 44 7.93 4.01 -0.26
CA ILE A 44 7.89 3.58 -1.66
C ILE A 44 6.45 3.62 -2.13
N CYS A 45 6.22 4.28 -3.26
CA CYS A 45 4.89 4.39 -3.86
C CYS A 45 4.95 4.27 -5.38
N GLY A 46 3.77 4.18 -5.98
CA GLY A 46 3.58 4.22 -7.42
C GLY A 46 3.94 5.57 -8.03
N ASN A 47 3.14 6.00 -9.00
CA ASN A 47 3.35 7.28 -9.68
C ASN A 47 3.30 8.49 -8.72
N TYR A 48 2.48 8.43 -7.67
CA TYR A 48 2.42 9.41 -6.59
C TYR A 48 1.97 8.73 -5.31
N PRO A 49 2.37 9.23 -4.12
CA PRO A 49 1.86 8.68 -2.87
C PRO A 49 0.38 9.05 -2.69
N VAL A 50 -0.46 8.07 -2.41
CA VAL A 50 -1.88 8.29 -2.09
C VAL A 50 -2.05 8.60 -0.60
N TYR A 51 -1.31 7.92 0.27
CA TYR A 51 -1.50 8.02 1.72
C TYR A 51 -0.54 8.99 2.41
N LEU A 52 0.55 9.36 1.75
CA LEU A 52 1.54 10.28 2.29
C LEU A 52 1.10 11.75 2.11
N THR A 53 0.32 12.27 3.06
CA THR A 53 -0.14 13.66 3.05
C THR A 53 0.74 14.56 3.93
N LYS A 54 0.73 15.89 3.69
CA LYS A 54 1.51 16.87 4.48
C LYS A 54 1.23 16.82 5.99
N ASN A 55 0.05 16.36 6.38
CA ASN A 55 -0.35 16.28 7.78
C ASN A 55 0.20 15.04 8.51
N ILE A 56 0.79 14.10 7.77
CA ILE A 56 1.28 12.81 8.27
C ILE A 56 2.82 12.80 8.32
N VAL A 57 3.49 13.79 7.73
CA VAL A 57 4.92 13.70 7.42
C VAL A 57 5.74 14.85 7.97
N ASP A 58 6.75 14.48 8.76
CA ASP A 58 7.98 15.25 8.87
C ASP A 58 8.87 14.95 7.65
N HIS A 59 8.92 15.87 6.68
CA HIS A 59 9.62 15.68 5.41
C HIS A 59 11.13 15.46 5.57
N ASN A 60 11.72 15.84 6.72
CA ASN A 60 13.12 15.58 6.99
C ASN A 60 13.39 14.13 7.40
N LYS A 61 12.36 13.40 7.84
CA LYS A 61 12.45 12.02 8.33
C LYS A 61 12.00 10.98 7.33
N ILE A 62 11.42 11.37 6.20
CA ILE A 62 10.91 10.42 5.19
C ILE A 62 11.60 10.66 3.84
N ARG A 63 12.29 9.62 3.34
CA ARG A 63 12.75 9.56 1.95
C ARG A 63 11.64 8.92 1.12
N VAL A 64 11.18 9.60 0.07
CA VAL A 64 10.18 9.06 -0.86
C VAL A 64 10.87 8.57 -2.13
N ARG A 65 10.62 7.32 -2.54
CA ARG A 65 11.06 6.76 -3.83
C ARG A 65 9.84 6.29 -4.61
N ARG A 66 9.77 6.63 -5.89
CA ARG A 66 8.71 6.16 -6.79
C ARG A 66 9.18 4.95 -7.57
N ALA A 67 8.30 3.98 -7.74
CA ALA A 67 8.46 2.85 -8.63
C ALA A 67 7.26 2.79 -9.57
N LEU A 68 7.51 2.48 -10.84
CA LEU A 68 6.50 2.22 -11.87
C LEU A 68 6.56 0.76 -12.34
N THR A 69 7.62 0.03 -12.00
CA THR A 69 7.81 -1.37 -12.40
C THR A 69 8.37 -2.22 -11.25
N ALA A 70 8.12 -3.52 -11.29
CA ALA A 70 8.68 -4.49 -10.35
C ALA A 70 10.22 -4.45 -10.28
N TYR A 71 10.92 -4.22 -11.39
CA TYR A 71 12.39 -4.04 -11.38
C TYR A 71 12.84 -2.84 -10.54
N GLN A 72 12.11 -1.72 -10.61
CA GLN A 72 12.42 -0.54 -9.80
C GLN A 72 12.17 -0.80 -8.32
N ILE A 73 11.13 -1.56 -7.97
CA ILE A 73 10.89 -1.99 -6.59
C ILE A 73 12.09 -2.76 -6.06
N ILE A 74 12.53 -3.79 -6.79
CA ILE A 74 13.68 -4.62 -6.40
C ILE A 74 14.91 -3.73 -6.21
N THR A 75 15.20 -2.86 -7.17
CA THR A 75 16.35 -1.93 -7.10
C THR A 75 16.28 -1.04 -5.86
N ILE A 76 15.12 -0.44 -5.59
CA ILE A 76 14.93 0.44 -4.42
C ILE A 76 15.09 -0.34 -3.11
N LEU A 77 14.52 -1.54 -3.02
CA LEU A 77 14.62 -2.39 -1.83
C LEU A 77 16.08 -2.82 -1.57
N GLU A 78 16.81 -3.21 -2.61
CA GLU A 78 18.23 -3.59 -2.49
C GLU A 78 19.09 -2.42 -1.99
N GLU A 79 18.84 -1.21 -2.50
CA GLU A 79 19.52 0.03 -2.08
C GLU A 79 19.08 0.56 -0.70
N ALA A 80 17.98 0.04 -0.14
CA ALA A 80 17.40 0.54 1.09
C ALA A 80 18.22 0.14 2.31
N ASN A 81 18.52 1.13 3.17
CA ASN A 81 19.25 0.96 4.43
C ASN A 81 18.45 1.51 5.63
N GLU A 82 17.25 2.05 5.37
CA GLU A 82 16.36 2.53 6.40
C GLU A 82 15.81 1.39 7.27
N SER A 83 15.75 1.63 8.56
CA SER A 83 15.21 0.70 9.56
C SER A 83 13.70 0.47 9.41
N LEU A 84 12.99 1.44 8.81
CA LEU A 84 11.57 1.34 8.44
C LEU A 84 11.41 1.57 6.94
N ILE A 85 10.80 0.59 6.27
CA ILE A 85 10.39 0.66 4.87
C ILE A 85 8.88 0.50 4.79
N LEU A 86 8.22 1.52 4.27
CA LEU A 86 6.78 1.54 3.99
C LEU A 86 6.57 1.42 2.47
N PHE A 87 5.72 0.50 2.05
CA PHE A 87 5.45 0.19 0.65
C PHE A 87 3.95 0.34 0.36
N GLU A 88 3.55 1.39 -0.35
CA GLU A 88 2.17 1.60 -0.79
C GLU A 88 1.90 0.78 -2.05
N HIS A 89 1.21 -0.35 -1.93
CA HIS A 89 0.96 -1.27 -3.04
C HIS A 89 0.29 -0.59 -4.24
N ASP A 90 0.98 -0.62 -5.39
CA ASP A 90 0.42 -0.25 -6.69
C ASP A 90 0.33 -1.50 -7.58
N ARG A 91 -0.88 -1.75 -8.09
CA ARG A 91 -1.19 -2.91 -8.94
C ARG A 91 -0.48 -2.86 -10.29
N THR A 92 -0.06 -1.68 -10.72
CA THR A 92 0.57 -1.48 -12.03
C THR A 92 2.00 -2.03 -12.09
N TRP A 93 2.67 -2.18 -10.94
CA TRP A 93 4.06 -2.63 -10.89
C TRP A 93 4.33 -3.99 -11.51
N TYR A 94 3.34 -4.88 -11.44
CA TYR A 94 3.47 -6.29 -11.84
C TYR A 94 2.88 -6.58 -13.22
N GLN A 95 2.32 -5.58 -13.90
CA GLN A 95 1.60 -5.79 -15.17
C GLN A 95 2.48 -6.41 -16.25
N ASP A 96 3.74 -5.96 -16.34
CA ASP A 96 4.68 -6.39 -17.37
C ASP A 96 5.59 -7.55 -16.94
N ALA A 97 5.67 -7.83 -15.64
CA ALA A 97 6.61 -8.80 -15.06
C ALA A 97 6.08 -9.45 -13.76
N PRO A 98 4.93 -10.15 -13.80
CA PRO A 98 4.34 -10.77 -12.61
C PRO A 98 5.21 -11.88 -11.99
N GLU A 99 6.09 -12.50 -12.79
CA GLU A 99 7.06 -13.50 -12.34
C GLU A 99 8.09 -12.96 -11.34
N LEU A 100 8.21 -11.64 -11.20
CA LEU A 100 9.09 -10.99 -10.24
C LEU A 100 8.48 -10.87 -8.84
N ILE A 101 7.18 -11.15 -8.67
CA ILE A 101 6.51 -11.10 -7.36
C ILE A 101 7.23 -11.98 -6.31
N PRO A 102 7.55 -13.26 -6.59
CA PRO A 102 8.38 -14.09 -5.73
C PRO A 102 9.70 -13.45 -5.32
N ILE A 103 10.38 -12.77 -6.25
CA ILE A 103 11.68 -12.15 -6.01
C ILE A 103 11.53 -10.96 -5.07
N ILE A 104 10.50 -10.13 -5.27
CA ILE A 104 10.18 -9.02 -4.36
C ILE A 104 9.90 -9.55 -2.96
N GLY A 105 9.11 -10.61 -2.86
CA GLY A 105 8.83 -11.28 -1.59
C GLY A 105 10.10 -11.75 -0.87
N GLU A 106 11.01 -12.43 -1.58
CA GLU A 106 12.29 -12.87 -1.02
C GLU A 106 13.23 -11.71 -0.64
N VAL A 107 13.27 -10.63 -1.42
CA VAL A 107 14.03 -9.42 -1.07
C VAL A 107 13.49 -8.82 0.24
N CYS A 108 12.17 -8.66 0.37
CA CYS A 108 11.55 -8.17 1.60
C CYS A 108 11.86 -9.09 2.78
N LYS A 109 11.70 -10.40 2.62
CA LYS A 109 12.00 -11.39 3.67
C LYS A 109 13.46 -11.35 4.10
N ARG A 110 14.40 -11.25 3.16
CA ARG A 110 15.84 -11.14 3.46
C ARG A 110 16.17 -9.83 4.17
N LYS A 111 15.67 -8.70 3.69
CA LYS A 111 15.86 -7.39 4.31
C LYS A 111 15.25 -7.33 5.72
N ALA A 112 14.13 -8.00 5.94
CA ALA A 112 13.56 -8.20 7.26
C ALA A 112 14.44 -9.07 8.18
N ASN A 113 15.43 -9.83 7.70
CA ASN A 113 16.41 -10.46 8.59
C ASN A 113 17.56 -9.50 8.99
N GLU A 114 17.65 -8.32 8.36
CA GLU A 114 18.65 -7.27 8.60
C GLU A 114 18.09 -6.15 9.50
N PRO A 115 17.59 -6.48 10.71
CA PRO A 115 16.68 -5.69 11.57
C PRO A 115 15.67 -4.68 10.97
N GLN A 116 15.38 -4.70 9.67
CA GLN A 116 14.43 -3.75 9.06
C GLN A 116 12.98 -4.15 9.36
N LEU A 117 12.14 -3.16 9.62
CA LEU A 117 10.69 -3.32 9.61
C LEU A 117 10.17 -2.93 8.22
N ILE A 118 9.55 -3.87 7.53
CA ILE A 118 8.97 -3.66 6.20
C ILE A 118 7.46 -3.81 6.31
N ILE A 119 6.72 -2.80 5.84
CA ILE A 119 5.25 -2.82 5.81
C ILE A 119 4.80 -2.54 4.38
N LEU A 120 4.27 -3.56 3.71
CA LEU A 120 3.51 -3.43 2.48
C LEU A 120 2.04 -3.20 2.83
N PHE A 121 1.45 -2.14 2.33
CA PHE A 121 0.06 -1.82 2.64
C PHE A 121 -0.76 -1.45 1.41
N SER A 122 -2.06 -1.73 1.47
CA SER A 122 -3.03 -1.40 0.43
C SER A 122 -4.41 -1.17 1.01
N ASP A 123 -5.25 -0.38 0.35
CA ASP A 123 -6.66 -0.28 0.73
C ASP A 123 -7.53 -1.43 0.25
N ARG A 124 -6.99 -2.29 -0.61
CA ARG A 124 -7.74 -3.35 -1.28
C ARG A 124 -6.87 -4.58 -1.50
N LEU A 125 -7.47 -5.74 -1.29
CA LEU A 125 -6.87 -7.00 -1.70
C LEU A 125 -6.91 -7.14 -3.23
N ASP A 126 -5.88 -7.76 -3.79
CA ASP A 126 -5.83 -8.24 -5.16
C ASP A 126 -4.95 -9.48 -5.27
N GLN A 127 -4.96 -10.08 -6.47
CA GLN A 127 -4.22 -11.29 -6.77
C GLN A 127 -2.70 -11.16 -6.61
N TRP A 128 -2.14 -9.95 -6.71
CA TRP A 128 -0.70 -9.73 -6.59
C TRP A 128 -0.28 -9.79 -5.12
N LEU A 129 -1.06 -9.15 -4.24
CA LEU A 129 -0.85 -9.24 -2.80
C LEU A 129 -0.95 -10.69 -2.31
N SER A 130 -1.91 -11.47 -2.81
CA SER A 130 -2.03 -12.90 -2.47
C SER A 130 -0.82 -13.73 -2.89
N GLN A 131 -0.07 -13.31 -3.92
CA GLN A 131 1.17 -13.97 -4.33
C GLN A 131 2.38 -13.54 -3.50
N ILE A 132 2.35 -12.35 -2.87
CA ILE A 132 3.40 -11.86 -1.96
C ILE A 132 3.20 -12.40 -0.53
N ASP A 133 1.95 -12.67 -0.13
CA ASP A 133 1.55 -13.18 1.20
C ASP A 133 2.48 -14.28 1.76
N PRO A 134 2.85 -15.34 1.00
CA PRO A 134 3.69 -16.44 1.51
C PRO A 134 5.09 -16.04 1.99
N TYR A 135 5.58 -14.86 1.61
CA TYR A 135 6.90 -14.35 1.99
C TYR A 135 6.85 -13.50 3.26
N SER A 136 5.66 -13.09 3.69
CA SER A 136 5.47 -12.21 4.83
C SER A 136 5.58 -12.95 6.17
N SER A 137 6.06 -12.24 7.18
CA SER A 137 6.01 -12.69 8.58
C SER A 137 4.59 -12.62 9.13
N ARG A 138 3.78 -11.68 8.62
CA ARG A 138 2.42 -11.43 9.09
C ARG A 138 1.57 -10.79 8.00
N VAL A 139 0.32 -11.23 7.91
CA VAL A 139 -0.70 -10.54 7.12
C VAL A 139 -1.89 -10.15 7.98
N VAL A 140 -2.39 -8.93 7.78
CA VAL A 140 -3.54 -8.39 8.46
C VAL A 140 -4.54 -7.84 7.44
N TYR A 141 -5.73 -8.46 7.40
CA TYR A 141 -6.85 -8.02 6.58
C TYR A 141 -7.91 -7.36 7.46
N TYR A 142 -8.07 -6.05 7.36
CA TYR A 142 -9.25 -5.34 7.86
C TYR A 142 -10.24 -5.23 6.72
N LEU A 143 -11.28 -6.07 6.76
CA LEU A 143 -12.37 -6.01 5.80
C LEU A 143 -13.50 -5.23 6.45
N ASP A 144 -13.94 -4.14 5.81
CA ASP A 144 -15.13 -3.42 6.23
C ASP A 144 -16.36 -4.28 5.95
N THR A 145 -16.75 -5.10 6.92
CA THR A 145 -17.91 -5.98 6.83
C THR A 145 -19.24 -5.21 6.93
N LEU A 146 -19.19 -3.89 7.17
CA LEU A 146 -20.36 -3.02 7.32
C LEU A 146 -20.54 -2.02 6.16
N ALA A 147 -19.62 -2.00 5.18
CA ALA A 147 -19.77 -1.21 3.97
C ALA A 147 -20.99 -1.69 3.17
N LYS A 148 -22.14 -1.03 3.37
CA LYS A 148 -23.32 -1.22 2.51
C LYS A 148 -22.89 -1.05 1.06
N PRO A 149 -23.29 -1.95 0.14
CA PRO A 149 -22.89 -1.86 -1.26
C PRO A 149 -23.30 -0.48 -1.79
N LYS A 150 -22.33 0.28 -2.32
CA LYS A 150 -22.62 1.54 -3.02
C LYS A 150 -23.56 1.19 -4.17
N LYS A 151 -24.83 1.63 -4.07
CA LYS A 151 -25.77 1.55 -5.20
C LYS A 151 -25.09 2.16 -6.41
N LYS A 152 -24.86 1.37 -7.45
CA LYS A 152 -24.49 1.90 -8.77
C LYS A 152 -25.57 2.92 -9.12
N GLN A 153 -25.23 4.21 -9.17
CA GLN A 153 -26.05 5.17 -9.87
C GLN A 153 -26.06 4.68 -11.32
N SER A 154 -27.20 4.12 -11.74
CA SER A 154 -27.51 3.92 -13.13
C SER A 154 -27.36 5.26 -13.82
N GLN A 155 -26.30 5.41 -14.62
CA GLN A 155 -26.24 6.48 -15.61
C GLN A 155 -27.49 6.33 -16.48
N GLY A 156 -28.35 7.35 -16.42
CA GLY A 156 -29.50 7.43 -17.31
C GLY A 156 -29.00 7.32 -18.74
N VAL A 157 -29.60 6.39 -19.48
CA VAL A 157 -29.42 6.27 -20.93
C VAL A 157 -29.78 7.62 -21.55
N ALA A 158 -28.77 8.36 -22.01
CA ALA A 158 -29.00 9.54 -22.81
C ALA A 158 -29.50 9.08 -24.18
N HIS A 159 -30.80 9.25 -24.43
CA HIS A 159 -31.38 9.14 -25.76
C HIS A 159 -30.71 10.15 -26.69
N GLN A 160 -29.83 9.67 -27.58
CA GLN A 160 -29.45 10.43 -28.78
C GLN A 160 -30.62 10.36 -29.76
N ASN A 161 -31.37 11.45 -29.88
CA ASN A 161 -32.27 11.65 -31.01
C ASN A 161 -31.45 12.14 -32.19
N THR A 162 -31.31 11.30 -33.21
CA THR A 162 -30.85 11.67 -34.54
C THR A 162 -31.87 12.62 -35.15
N LEU A 163 -31.49 13.88 -35.42
CA LEU A 163 -32.24 14.73 -36.34
C LEU A 163 -31.82 14.36 -37.76
N GLU A 164 -32.65 13.53 -38.41
CA GLU A 164 -32.59 13.35 -39.85
C GLU A 164 -33.07 14.60 -40.58
N GLY A 165 -32.56 14.76 -41.81
CA GLY A 165 -32.56 15.96 -42.64
C GLY A 165 -33.88 16.74 -42.79
N LEU A 166 -33.72 18.05 -42.97
CA LEU A 166 -34.69 18.92 -43.60
C LEU A 166 -34.08 19.45 -44.89
N TRP A 167 -34.76 19.17 -46.00
CA TRP A 167 -34.71 19.90 -47.26
C TRP A 167 -35.40 21.26 -47.10
#